data_AF-A0AAQ3QMC4-F1
#
_entry.id   AF-A0AAQ3QMC4-F1
#
_cell.length_a   1.000
_cell.length_b   1.000
_cell.length_c   1.000
_cell.angle_alpha   90.00
_cell.angle_beta   90.00
_cell.angle_gamma   90.00
#
_symmetry.space_group_name_H-M   'P 1'
#
loop_
_entity.id
_entity.type
_entity.pdbx_description
1 polymer ?
#
loop_
_entity_poly.entity_id
_entity_poly.type
_entity_poly.pdbx_seq_one_letter_code
_entity_poly.pdbx_strand_id
1 'polypeptide(L)'
;MSWRWVRKSYQNAIHSSHKCFELVVGDVVIKVPREAKRGRTSFPHIEVGHPPRVLRNGSNLQSKVHLYINLHVTVDPQIKPFELRTVKQSTMSRSKTTPSSLLPLLLLLLFLSRCSINEAQQPIRNVVVLVMENRSFDHMLGWMKTLLGLPINGLNGAECNRRSAADPSSPAVCVSADAQYVDPDPGHSFQAAREQVFGSDNSSAPLSMSGFVQQALTMSEDVAANVMKGFRPESVPVYAALAREFGVFDRWFSSLPGPTQPNRLFVYSATSHGATSHDKKQLAEGYPQRTIFDSIRDAGRDFAVYFESAPSTLFYRSLRKLKYVFKFHRFGTFMDHAREGKLKSLSVLEPRYFDLTGGAANDDHPSHDVANGQKVVKQVYEALRASPQWNESLLIITYDEHGGFYDHVPTPVNGVPSPDGIVGPEPFFFKFDRLGVRVPTIMVSPWIKKGTVVSKPKGPTPTSEFEHSSIPATIKKIFNLNSDFLTQRDAWAGTFENIFTELTSPRTDCPEVLPDVMPLRKTEALEDREITEFQSEMVELAAVLNGDHHLTEASDEPIKRLTVREADAYVKHAISRFIRASKEAVKMGADESEIVDMRRAVTASKHG
;
A
#
# COMPACT_ATOMS: atom_id res chain seq x y z
N MET A 1 -27.87 20.40 33.12
CA MET A 1 -29.15 21.13 33.00
C MET A 1 -30.30 20.17 33.29
N SER A 2 -31.42 20.62 33.86
CA SER A 2 -32.54 19.73 34.24
C SER A 2 -33.63 19.63 33.15
N TRP A 3 -34.30 18.47 33.11
CA TRP A 3 -35.29 18.06 32.10
C TRP A 3 -36.45 19.03 31.83
N ARG A 4 -36.72 20.00 32.73
CA ARG A 4 -37.81 20.96 32.55
C ARG A 4 -37.59 21.95 31.40
N TRP A 5 -36.35 22.22 31.00
CA TRP A 5 -36.07 23.20 29.94
C TRP A 5 -36.41 22.65 28.54
N VAL A 6 -35.98 21.41 28.24
CA VAL A 6 -36.17 20.76 26.93
C VAL A 6 -37.65 20.60 26.56
N ARG A 7 -38.50 20.26 27.54
CA ARG A 7 -39.94 20.06 27.31
C ARG A 7 -40.69 21.34 26.95
N LYS A 8 -40.24 22.50 27.44
CA LYS A 8 -40.90 23.81 27.20
C LYS A 8 -40.56 24.37 25.83
N SER A 9 -39.33 24.19 25.35
CA SER A 9 -38.92 24.58 23.99
C SER A 9 -39.66 23.77 22.91
N TYR A 10 -39.93 22.48 23.17
CA TYR A 10 -40.60 21.60 22.19
C TYR A 10 -42.09 21.93 21.97
N GLN A 11 -42.82 22.33 23.01
CA GLN A 11 -44.25 22.69 22.86
C GLN A 11 -44.46 23.99 22.07
N ASN A 12 -43.55 24.97 22.21
CA ASN A 12 -43.63 26.23 21.47
C ASN A 12 -43.36 26.06 19.96
N ALA A 13 -42.57 25.06 19.55
CA ALA A 13 -42.21 24.84 18.15
C ALA A 13 -43.36 24.34 17.26
N ILE A 14 -44.39 23.71 17.86
CA ILE A 14 -45.51 23.06 17.14
C ILE A 14 -46.41 24.07 16.38
N HIS A 15 -46.32 25.36 16.70
CA HIS A 15 -47.15 26.42 16.11
C HIS A 15 -46.45 27.26 15.02
N SER A 16 -45.21 26.94 14.62
CA SER A 16 -44.52 27.65 13.52
C SER A 16 -44.70 26.94 12.17
N SER A 17 -44.81 27.70 11.09
CA SER A 17 -45.28 27.25 9.76
C SER A 17 -44.20 26.65 8.84
N HIS A 18 -43.03 26.27 9.36
CA HIS A 18 -41.86 25.93 8.54
C HIS A 18 -41.71 24.42 8.29
N LYS A 19 -41.15 24.04 7.12
CA LYS A 19 -41.14 22.65 6.61
C LYS A 19 -40.12 21.71 7.25
N CYS A 20 -39.16 22.24 8.02
CA CYS A 20 -38.22 21.51 8.87
C CYS A 20 -38.06 22.28 10.19
N PHE A 21 -37.59 21.63 11.25
CA PHE A 21 -37.15 22.33 12.47
C PHE A 21 -35.74 21.91 12.89
N GLU A 22 -35.07 22.80 13.60
CA GLU A 22 -33.73 22.61 14.15
C GLU A 22 -33.83 22.31 15.64
N LEU A 23 -33.09 21.29 16.11
CA LEU A 23 -32.92 20.98 17.52
C LEU A 23 -31.47 21.29 17.90
N VAL A 24 -31.27 22.18 18.88
CA VAL A 24 -29.94 22.58 19.38
C VAL A 24 -29.68 21.91 20.71
N VAL A 25 -28.58 21.17 20.83
CA VAL A 25 -28.14 20.50 22.07
C VAL A 25 -26.65 20.76 22.26
N GLY A 26 -26.33 21.73 23.13
CA GLY A 26 -24.97 22.28 23.18
C GLY A 26 -24.61 22.97 21.87
N ASP A 27 -23.39 22.76 21.39
CA ASP A 27 -22.87 23.38 20.16
C ASP A 27 -23.26 22.63 18.87
N VAL A 28 -24.16 21.64 18.96
CA VAL A 28 -24.60 20.81 17.82
C VAL A 28 -26.03 21.17 17.42
N VAL A 29 -26.23 21.42 16.11
CA VAL A 29 -27.52 21.72 15.50
C VAL A 29 -27.96 20.55 14.62
N ILE A 30 -29.12 19.96 14.92
CA ILE A 30 -29.69 18.81 14.18
C ILE A 30 -30.93 19.27 13.41
N LYS A 31 -30.95 19.04 12.09
CA LYS A 31 -32.08 19.35 11.20
C LYS A 31 -32.97 18.12 10.99
N VAL A 32 -34.27 18.24 11.27
CA VAL A 32 -35.24 17.14 11.12
C VAL A 32 -36.32 17.49 10.09
N PRO A 33 -36.48 16.71 9.00
CA PRO A 33 -37.57 16.87 8.04
C PRO A 33 -38.89 16.31 8.58
N ARG A 34 -40.02 16.91 8.17
CA ARG A 34 -41.36 16.45 8.58
C ARG A 34 -41.98 15.50 7.55
N GLU A 35 -41.66 14.21 7.63
CA GLU A 35 -42.47 13.18 6.98
C GLU A 35 -43.61 12.72 7.89
N ALA A 36 -44.85 12.78 7.38
CA ALA A 36 -46.02 12.32 8.09
C ALA A 36 -47.02 11.68 7.12
N LYS A 37 -47.03 10.34 7.04
CA LYS A 37 -48.25 9.59 6.75
C LYS A 37 -48.82 9.08 8.07
N ARG A 38 -50.13 9.31 8.28
CA ARG A 38 -50.83 8.90 9.51
C ARG A 38 -50.90 7.37 9.58
N GLY A 39 -50.27 6.79 10.60
CA GLY A 39 -50.45 5.38 10.96
C GLY A 39 -49.16 4.72 11.46
N ARG A 40 -49.06 4.57 12.80
CA ARG A 40 -48.04 3.78 13.53
C ARG A 40 -46.58 4.06 13.18
N THR A 41 -45.95 4.90 14.00
CA THR A 41 -44.48 4.93 14.16
C THR A 41 -44.14 4.68 15.61
N SER A 42 -43.54 3.53 15.91
CA SER A 42 -42.72 3.35 17.11
C SER A 42 -41.49 4.25 16.98
N PHE A 43 -41.18 5.02 18.02
CA PHE A 43 -39.93 5.77 18.10
C PHE A 43 -38.83 4.86 18.66
N PRO A 44 -37.55 5.02 18.25
CA PRO A 44 -36.45 4.31 18.88
C PRO A 44 -36.33 4.71 20.35
N HIS A 45 -36.17 3.72 21.22
CA HIS A 45 -35.91 3.95 22.64
C HIS A 45 -34.47 4.45 22.81
N ILE A 46 -34.29 5.68 23.30
CA ILE A 46 -32.96 6.20 23.65
C ILE A 46 -32.72 5.87 25.13
N GLU A 47 -31.82 4.92 25.39
CA GLU A 47 -31.36 4.60 26.74
C GLU A 47 -29.95 5.17 26.95
N VAL A 48 -29.72 5.82 28.10
CA VAL A 48 -28.43 6.43 28.44
C VAL A 48 -27.82 5.65 29.59
N GLY A 49 -26.91 4.72 29.25
CA GLY A 49 -26.18 3.91 30.22
C GLY A 49 -25.34 4.75 31.18
N HIS A 50 -25.31 4.37 32.46
CA HIS A 50 -24.44 4.99 33.45
C HIS A 50 -23.02 4.36 33.39
N PRO A 51 -21.94 5.13 33.56
CA PRO A 51 -20.59 4.59 33.59
C PRO A 51 -20.34 3.76 34.87
N PRO A 52 -19.48 2.73 34.83
CA PRO A 52 -19.15 1.94 36.00
C PRO A 52 -18.41 2.76 37.08
N ARG A 53 -18.65 2.42 38.36
CA ARG A 53 -18.02 3.09 39.51
C ARG A 53 -16.51 2.86 39.53
N VAL A 54 -15.74 3.93 39.36
CA VAL A 54 -14.30 3.95 39.68
C VAL A 54 -14.13 4.10 41.20
N LEU A 55 -13.48 3.12 41.83
CA LEU A 55 -13.03 3.23 43.22
C LEU A 55 -11.84 4.20 43.30
N ARG A 56 -11.95 5.23 44.13
CA ARG A 56 -10.87 6.21 44.34
C ARG A 56 -9.81 5.65 45.28
N ASN A 57 -8.55 5.73 44.86
CA ASN A 57 -7.44 6.02 45.77
C ASN A 57 -6.67 7.24 45.25
N GLY A 58 -5.95 7.93 46.16
CA GLY A 58 -5.74 9.38 46.05
C GLY A 58 -4.66 9.90 45.11
N SER A 59 -4.53 11.23 45.15
CA SER A 59 -3.59 12.14 44.45
C SER A 59 -3.98 12.64 43.03
N ASN A 60 -4.17 13.96 42.98
CA ASN A 60 -4.37 14.90 41.87
C ASN A 60 -4.20 14.43 40.42
N LEU A 61 -5.30 14.46 39.66
CA LEU A 61 -5.30 14.90 38.25
C LEU A 61 -6.69 15.43 37.86
N GLN A 62 -6.75 16.55 37.11
CA GLN A 62 -8.00 17.03 36.50
C GLN A 62 -8.34 16.16 35.28
N SER A 63 -9.33 15.28 35.40
CA SER A 63 -9.83 14.49 34.28
C SER A 63 -11.08 15.13 33.66
N LYS A 64 -10.95 15.58 32.39
CA LYS A 64 -12.11 15.89 31.54
C LYS A 64 -12.88 14.59 31.26
N VAL A 65 -14.13 14.52 31.71
CA VAL A 65 -15.02 13.39 31.38
C VAL A 65 -15.56 13.59 29.96
N HIS A 66 -15.06 12.80 29.01
CA HIS A 66 -15.66 12.71 27.68
C HIS A 66 -16.91 11.82 27.75
N LEU A 67 -18.06 12.40 27.40
CA LEU A 67 -19.33 11.68 27.32
C LEU A 67 -19.42 10.98 25.96
N TYR A 68 -19.29 9.65 25.93
CA TYR A 68 -19.51 8.87 24.71
C TYR A 68 -21.00 8.57 24.54
N ILE A 69 -21.56 8.87 23.37
CA ILE A 69 -22.93 8.53 22.99
C ILE A 69 -22.86 7.42 21.93
N ASN A 70 -23.14 6.19 22.32
CA ASN A 70 -23.31 5.08 21.36
C ASN A 70 -24.73 5.10 20.81
N LEU A 71 -24.86 5.23 19.49
CA LEU A 71 -26.12 5.11 18.76
C LEU A 71 -26.18 3.73 18.10
N HIS A 72 -26.96 2.80 18.68
CA HIS A 72 -27.36 1.58 17.98
C HIS A 72 -28.64 1.81 17.18
N VAL A 73 -28.62 1.49 15.89
CA VAL A 73 -29.79 1.44 15.02
C VAL A 73 -30.01 -0.02 14.60
N THR A 74 -31.11 -0.61 15.06
CA THR A 74 -31.51 -1.97 14.69
C THR A 74 -32.56 -1.91 13.59
N VAL A 75 -32.38 -2.67 12.50
CA VAL A 75 -33.35 -2.78 11.40
C VAL A 75 -34.06 -4.14 11.47
N ASP A 76 -35.38 -4.14 11.36
CA ASP A 76 -36.24 -5.34 11.43
C ASP A 76 -36.12 -6.18 10.13
N PRO A 77 -35.84 -7.50 10.19
CA PRO A 77 -35.68 -8.34 9.00
C PRO A 77 -36.96 -8.71 8.23
N GLN A 78 -38.18 -8.36 8.67
CA GLN A 78 -39.42 -8.94 8.11
C GLN A 78 -40.04 -8.23 6.88
N ILE A 79 -39.36 -7.29 6.22
CA ILE A 79 -39.93 -6.56 5.06
C ILE A 79 -39.53 -7.22 3.73
N LYS A 80 -40.50 -7.81 3.02
CA LYS A 80 -40.33 -8.37 1.66
C LYS A 80 -40.23 -7.26 0.58
N PRO A 81 -39.46 -7.48 -0.51
CA PRO A 81 -39.37 -6.53 -1.62
C PRO A 81 -40.65 -6.52 -2.47
N PHE A 82 -40.95 -5.39 -3.11
CA PHE A 82 -42.15 -5.19 -3.95
C PHE A 82 -41.77 -4.77 -5.37
N GLU A 83 -42.48 -5.30 -6.37
CA GLU A 83 -42.22 -5.04 -7.79
C GLU A 83 -42.62 -3.63 -8.27
N LEU A 84 -41.88 -3.10 -9.24
CA LEU A 84 -42.26 -1.93 -10.02
C LEU A 84 -43.19 -2.33 -11.17
N ARG A 85 -44.43 -1.83 -11.18
CA ARG A 85 -45.33 -1.89 -12.35
C ARG A 85 -45.56 -0.51 -12.95
N THR A 86 -45.30 -0.39 -14.25
CA THR A 86 -45.57 0.80 -15.06
C THR A 86 -47.06 0.96 -15.33
N VAL A 87 -47.60 2.18 -15.23
CA VAL A 87 -49.00 2.49 -15.60
C VAL A 87 -49.04 3.61 -16.65
N LYS A 88 -49.84 3.40 -17.68
CA LYS A 88 -50.00 4.31 -18.85
C LYS A 88 -50.74 5.60 -18.46
N GLN A 89 -50.38 6.71 -19.10
CA GLN A 89 -51.16 7.95 -19.09
C GLN A 89 -52.42 7.82 -19.97
N SER A 90 -53.50 8.47 -19.55
CA SER A 90 -54.66 8.80 -20.37
C SER A 90 -54.93 10.32 -20.35
N THR A 91 -55.53 10.82 -21.42
CA THR A 91 -55.62 12.24 -21.78
C THR A 91 -56.97 12.87 -21.42
N MET A 92 -57.00 14.16 -21.02
CA MET A 92 -58.09 15.09 -21.42
C MET A 92 -57.76 16.58 -21.25
N SER A 93 -58.44 17.44 -22.02
CA SER A 93 -58.27 18.91 -22.08
C SER A 93 -59.19 19.65 -21.08
N ARG A 94 -59.13 20.96 -20.78
CA ARG A 94 -58.62 22.21 -21.43
C ARG A 94 -58.34 23.24 -20.28
N SER A 95 -57.96 24.53 -20.40
CA SER A 95 -57.72 25.50 -21.50
C SER A 95 -56.92 26.73 -21.00
N LYS A 96 -56.28 27.44 -21.95
CA LYS A 96 -55.75 28.84 -21.96
C LYS A 96 -55.76 29.71 -20.67
N THR A 97 -54.57 30.23 -20.32
CA THR A 97 -54.25 31.67 -20.31
C THR A 97 -52.73 31.89 -20.21
N THR A 98 -52.20 32.90 -20.90
CA THR A 98 -50.78 33.34 -20.84
C THR A 98 -50.70 34.70 -20.15
N PRO A 99 -49.60 35.01 -19.43
CA PRO A 99 -48.61 35.88 -20.06
C PRO A 99 -47.13 35.60 -19.71
N SER A 100 -46.24 36.29 -20.44
CA SER A 100 -44.85 36.63 -20.07
C SER A 100 -43.88 35.47 -19.78
N SER A 101 -43.40 34.84 -20.86
CA SER A 101 -42.12 34.15 -20.91
C SER A 101 -40.94 35.13 -20.79
N LEU A 102 -40.04 34.91 -19.81
CA LEU A 102 -38.62 35.31 -19.85
C LEU A 102 -37.83 34.76 -18.63
N LEU A 103 -38.51 34.58 -17.49
CA LEU A 103 -37.90 34.05 -16.26
C LEU A 103 -37.37 32.60 -16.32
N PRO A 104 -37.96 31.63 -17.06
CA PRO A 104 -37.47 30.24 -17.05
C PRO A 104 -36.10 30.07 -17.71
N LEU A 105 -35.77 30.90 -18.70
CA LEU A 105 -34.53 30.77 -19.46
C LEU A 105 -33.32 31.28 -18.65
N LEU A 106 -33.51 32.34 -17.85
CA LEU A 106 -32.47 32.84 -16.95
C LEU A 106 -32.19 31.85 -15.82
N LEU A 107 -33.23 31.19 -15.28
CA LEU A 107 -33.06 30.10 -14.31
C LEU A 107 -32.38 28.87 -14.92
N LEU A 108 -32.66 28.51 -16.17
CA LEU A 108 -31.98 27.40 -16.84
C LEU A 108 -30.48 27.71 -17.06
N LEU A 109 -30.15 28.94 -17.46
CA LEU A 109 -28.76 29.40 -17.59
C LEU A 109 -28.05 29.52 -16.23
N LEU A 110 -28.73 29.93 -15.16
CA LEU A 110 -28.17 29.93 -13.80
C LEU A 110 -28.00 28.52 -13.21
N PHE A 111 -28.80 27.53 -13.64
CA PHE A 111 -28.60 26.12 -13.29
C PHE A 111 -27.49 25.45 -14.12
N LEU A 112 -27.26 25.89 -15.37
CA LEU A 112 -26.11 25.48 -16.19
C LEU A 112 -24.81 26.19 -15.78
N SER A 113 -24.91 27.38 -15.19
CA SER A 113 -23.81 28.10 -14.54
C SER A 113 -23.65 27.71 -13.06
N ARG A 114 -24.11 26.51 -12.68
CA ARG A 114 -23.74 25.87 -11.41
C ARG A 114 -22.23 25.64 -11.41
N CYS A 115 -21.53 26.58 -10.80
CA CYS A 115 -20.20 26.47 -10.21
C CYS A 115 -19.45 25.20 -10.66
N SER A 116 -18.83 25.25 -11.84
CA SER A 116 -17.61 24.50 -12.07
C SER A 116 -16.58 25.04 -11.09
N ILE A 117 -16.67 24.57 -9.84
CA ILE A 117 -15.50 24.46 -9.00
C ILE A 117 -14.58 23.57 -9.82
N ASN A 118 -13.60 24.19 -10.47
CA ASN A 118 -12.44 23.46 -10.94
C ASN A 118 -11.76 22.91 -9.69
N GLU A 119 -12.21 21.73 -9.23
CA GLU A 119 -11.27 20.75 -8.69
C GLU A 119 -10.16 20.68 -9.73
N ALA A 120 -9.00 21.26 -9.39
CA ALA A 120 -7.87 21.34 -10.29
C ALA A 120 -7.54 19.92 -10.73
N GLN A 121 -7.90 19.60 -11.98
CA GLN A 121 -8.07 18.21 -12.35
C GLN A 121 -6.71 17.54 -12.32
N GLN A 122 -6.53 16.60 -11.38
CA GLN A 122 -5.25 15.93 -11.17
C GLN A 122 -4.76 15.37 -12.50
N PRO A 123 -3.54 15.74 -12.95
CA PRO A 123 -3.08 15.41 -14.29
C PRO A 123 -2.81 13.91 -14.46
N ILE A 124 -2.55 13.21 -13.34
CA ILE A 124 -2.28 11.78 -13.30
C ILE A 124 -3.56 10.99 -13.56
N ARG A 125 -3.55 10.17 -14.64
CA ARG A 125 -4.61 9.22 -14.98
C ARG A 125 -4.20 7.76 -14.83
N ASN A 126 -2.89 7.48 -14.87
CA ASN A 126 -2.33 6.14 -14.67
C ASN A 126 -1.20 6.19 -13.63
N VAL A 127 -1.32 5.35 -12.60
CA VAL A 127 -0.30 5.14 -11.57
C VAL A 127 0.34 3.78 -11.80
N VAL A 128 1.66 3.76 -11.94
CA VAL A 128 2.48 2.55 -12.10
C VAL A 128 3.29 2.37 -10.82
N VAL A 129 3.21 1.18 -10.21
CA VAL A 129 3.91 0.86 -8.97
C VAL A 129 4.85 -0.32 -9.23
N LEU A 130 6.13 -0.12 -8.95
CA LEU A 130 7.17 -1.14 -8.92
C LEU A 130 7.74 -1.19 -7.50
N VAL A 131 7.63 -2.37 -6.87
CA VAL A 131 8.17 -2.64 -5.53
C VAL A 131 9.37 -3.56 -5.67
N MET A 132 10.54 -3.01 -5.37
CA MET A 132 11.83 -3.71 -5.34
C MET A 132 12.02 -4.40 -3.97
N GLU A 133 13.02 -5.27 -3.92
CA GLU A 133 13.49 -6.07 -2.79
C GLU A 133 14.88 -5.59 -2.33
N ASN A 134 15.38 -6.17 -1.24
CA ASN A 134 15.38 -5.48 0.04
C ASN A 134 16.59 -4.55 0.22
N ARG A 135 16.37 -3.22 0.38
CA ARG A 135 17.45 -2.22 0.49
C ARG A 135 17.04 -1.00 1.32
N SER A 136 17.94 -0.53 2.19
CA SER A 136 17.75 0.73 2.92
C SER A 136 17.95 1.96 2.04
N PHE A 137 17.41 3.12 2.45
CA PHE A 137 17.62 4.39 1.74
C PHE A 137 19.10 4.74 1.66
N ASP A 138 19.83 4.68 2.77
CA ASP A 138 21.25 5.04 2.78
C ASP A 138 22.12 4.09 1.96
N HIS A 139 21.75 2.81 1.87
CA HIS A 139 22.47 1.82 1.08
C HIS A 139 22.38 2.08 -0.44
N MET A 140 21.23 2.55 -0.96
CA MET A 140 21.07 2.83 -2.40
C MET A 140 21.28 4.30 -2.77
N LEU A 141 20.80 5.25 -1.96
CA LEU A 141 20.73 6.67 -2.28
C LEU A 141 21.57 7.56 -1.35
N GLY A 142 21.97 7.06 -0.17
CA GLY A 142 22.63 7.86 0.88
C GLY A 142 23.85 8.63 0.40
N TRP A 143 24.72 8.00 -0.39
CA TRP A 143 25.93 8.62 -0.93
C TRP A 143 25.70 9.67 -2.03
N MET A 144 24.48 9.79 -2.58
CA MET A 144 24.17 10.84 -3.57
C MET A 144 24.25 12.25 -2.97
N LYS A 145 24.11 12.39 -1.65
CA LYS A 145 24.31 13.67 -0.94
C LYS A 145 25.74 14.18 -1.07
N THR A 146 26.72 13.38 -0.68
CA THR A 146 28.14 13.77 -0.64
C THR A 146 28.84 13.64 -1.98
N LEU A 147 28.44 12.68 -2.83
CA LEU A 147 29.11 12.42 -4.11
C LEU A 147 28.45 13.14 -5.32
N LEU A 148 27.15 13.50 -5.25
CA LEU A 148 26.49 14.30 -6.30
C LEU A 148 26.02 15.68 -5.84
N GLY A 149 26.11 16.00 -4.54
CA GLY A 149 25.59 17.25 -3.99
C GLY A 149 24.06 17.32 -3.93
N LEU A 150 23.35 16.19 -3.96
CA LEU A 150 21.88 16.21 -3.86
C LEU A 150 21.43 16.68 -2.47
N PRO A 151 20.41 17.55 -2.37
CA PRO A 151 19.91 18.09 -1.10
C PRO A 151 18.98 17.09 -0.37
N ILE A 152 19.37 15.81 -0.34
CA ILE A 152 18.68 14.73 0.37
C ILE A 152 19.26 14.55 1.77
N ASN A 153 18.45 13.99 2.67
CA ASN A 153 18.90 13.48 3.96
C ASN A 153 19.67 12.16 3.80
N GLY A 154 20.80 12.18 3.10
CA GLY A 154 21.73 11.04 2.97
C GLY A 154 22.92 11.09 3.94
N LEU A 155 23.82 10.11 3.77
CA LEU A 155 25.03 9.92 4.57
C LEU A 155 26.02 11.09 4.46
N ASN A 156 26.79 11.32 5.53
CA ASN A 156 27.88 12.29 5.55
C ASN A 156 29.29 11.65 5.63
N GLY A 157 29.38 10.36 5.98
CA GLY A 157 30.63 9.59 6.05
C GLY A 157 31.18 9.41 7.47
N ALA A 158 30.53 9.99 8.49
CA ALA A 158 30.88 9.80 9.90
C ALA A 158 29.93 8.84 10.64
N GLU A 159 28.91 8.32 9.96
CA GLU A 159 27.98 7.34 10.52
C GLU A 159 28.67 5.99 10.79
N CYS A 160 28.55 5.47 12.01
CA CYS A 160 29.16 4.19 12.39
C CYS A 160 28.24 3.40 13.35
N ASN A 161 28.38 2.08 13.34
CA ASN A 161 27.82 1.17 14.34
C ASN A 161 28.97 0.42 15.01
N ARG A 162 28.81 0.05 16.28
CA ARG A 162 29.81 -0.75 16.99
C ARG A 162 29.49 -2.24 16.88
N ARG A 163 30.51 -3.09 16.97
CA ARG A 163 30.35 -4.55 16.99
C ARG A 163 29.53 -5.03 18.20
N SER A 164 29.58 -4.31 19.31
CA SER A 164 28.58 -4.34 20.37
C SER A 164 28.04 -2.94 20.59
N ALA A 165 26.73 -2.77 20.47
CA ALA A 165 26.05 -1.47 20.65
C ALA A 165 26.10 -1.00 22.12
N ALA A 166 26.16 -1.92 23.07
CA ALA A 166 26.19 -1.66 24.50
C ALA A 166 27.59 -1.30 25.05
N ASP A 167 28.67 -1.58 24.32
CA ASP A 167 30.04 -1.32 24.73
C ASP A 167 30.67 -0.16 23.92
N PRO A 168 30.87 1.03 24.51
CA PRO A 168 31.48 2.18 23.83
C PRO A 168 32.93 1.96 23.37
N SER A 169 33.64 0.97 23.94
CA SER A 169 35.01 0.61 23.56
C SER A 169 35.09 -0.43 22.43
N SER A 170 33.96 -1.07 22.11
CA SER A 170 33.87 -2.04 21.01
C SER A 170 34.22 -1.40 19.66
N PRO A 171 34.96 -2.10 18.77
CA PRO A 171 35.35 -1.56 17.47
C PRO A 171 34.14 -1.08 16.66
N ALA A 172 34.31 0.04 15.97
CA ALA A 172 33.31 0.62 15.08
C ALA A 172 33.51 0.14 13.63
N VAL A 173 32.41 -0.12 12.94
CA VAL A 173 32.34 -0.24 11.48
C VAL A 173 31.57 0.99 11.00
N CYS A 174 32.19 1.77 10.12
CA CYS A 174 31.65 3.03 9.61
C CYS A 174 31.16 2.87 8.17
N VAL A 175 30.29 3.78 7.74
CA VAL A 175 29.75 3.76 6.37
C VAL A 175 30.86 3.99 5.33
N SER A 176 30.73 3.33 4.18
CA SER A 176 31.61 3.52 3.02
C SER A 176 30.86 3.35 1.70
N ALA A 177 31.38 3.95 0.62
CA ALA A 177 30.74 4.05 -0.70
C ALA A 177 31.16 2.92 -1.68
N ASP A 178 31.56 1.78 -1.14
CA ASP A 178 32.13 0.63 -1.86
C ASP A 178 31.24 -0.62 -1.81
N ALA A 179 29.92 -0.47 -1.60
CA ALA A 179 28.99 -1.59 -1.64
C ALA A 179 29.05 -2.35 -2.97
N GLN A 180 28.84 -3.67 -2.86
CA GLN A 180 28.83 -4.64 -3.95
C GLN A 180 27.69 -5.64 -3.71
N TYR A 181 27.69 -6.72 -4.48
CA TYR A 181 27.03 -7.98 -4.13
C TYR A 181 27.34 -8.40 -2.68
N VAL A 182 26.33 -8.86 -1.93
CA VAL A 182 26.44 -9.36 -0.55
C VAL A 182 25.72 -10.70 -0.46
N ASP A 183 26.39 -11.71 0.10
CA ASP A 183 25.90 -13.08 0.27
C ASP A 183 26.65 -13.72 1.46
N PRO A 184 25.98 -14.26 2.49
CA PRO A 184 24.53 -14.43 2.61
C PRO A 184 23.77 -13.11 2.76
N ASP A 185 22.47 -13.21 2.46
CA ASP A 185 21.47 -12.17 2.68
C ASP A 185 21.45 -11.70 4.16
N PRO A 186 21.52 -10.39 4.46
CA PRO A 186 21.52 -9.91 5.83
C PRO A 186 20.18 -10.10 6.56
N GLY A 187 20.22 -10.10 7.89
CA GLY A 187 19.05 -10.38 8.71
C GLY A 187 18.00 -9.26 8.62
N HIS A 188 16.80 -9.59 8.11
CA HIS A 188 15.72 -8.62 7.95
C HIS A 188 14.37 -9.12 8.50
N SER A 189 14.39 -10.22 9.25
CA SER A 189 13.23 -10.68 10.04
C SER A 189 12.80 -9.64 11.09
N PHE A 190 11.58 -9.75 11.61
CA PHE A 190 11.08 -8.82 12.65
C PHE A 190 11.98 -8.77 13.90
N GLN A 191 12.61 -9.89 14.25
CA GLN A 191 13.57 -9.94 15.36
C GLN A 191 14.87 -9.18 15.03
N ALA A 192 15.43 -9.43 13.85
CA ALA A 192 16.65 -8.76 13.40
C ALA A 192 16.44 -7.25 13.28
N ALA A 193 15.38 -6.82 12.59
CA ALA A 193 15.01 -5.41 12.43
C ALA A 193 14.79 -4.70 13.78
N ARG A 194 14.25 -5.39 14.79
CA ARG A 194 14.16 -4.89 16.16
C ARG A 194 15.55 -4.69 16.76
N GLU A 195 16.42 -5.69 16.77
CA GLU A 195 17.76 -5.56 17.35
C GLU A 195 18.55 -4.41 16.70
N GLN A 196 18.49 -4.30 15.36
CA GLN A 196 19.15 -3.27 14.56
C GLN A 196 18.73 -1.85 14.97
N VAL A 197 17.41 -1.61 15.07
CA VAL A 197 16.82 -0.30 15.41
C VAL A 197 17.08 0.10 16.86
N PHE A 198 17.00 -0.84 17.80
CA PHE A 198 17.17 -0.56 19.23
C PHE A 198 18.63 -0.62 19.71
N GLY A 199 19.51 -1.36 19.03
CA GLY A 199 20.84 -1.72 19.55
C GLY A 199 20.78 -2.79 20.66
N SER A 200 19.63 -3.42 20.87
CA SER A 200 19.44 -4.48 21.87
C SER A 200 18.13 -5.25 21.64
N ASP A 201 18.01 -6.42 22.25
CA ASP A 201 16.74 -7.15 22.33
C ASP A 201 15.65 -6.42 23.14
N ASN A 202 15.96 -5.35 23.88
CA ASN A 202 14.99 -4.66 24.73
C ASN A 202 14.24 -3.56 23.96
N SER A 203 12.96 -3.78 23.61
CA SER A 203 12.08 -2.78 22.98
C SER A 203 11.84 -1.51 23.80
N SER A 204 12.26 -1.46 25.07
CA SER A 204 12.23 -0.25 25.91
C SER A 204 13.50 0.61 25.80
N ALA A 205 14.52 0.17 25.05
CA ALA A 205 15.71 0.97 24.78
C ALA A 205 15.39 2.16 23.85
N PRO A 206 16.24 3.19 23.79
CA PRO A 206 16.13 4.23 22.77
C PRO A 206 16.29 3.66 21.35
N LEU A 207 15.54 4.22 20.39
CA LEU A 207 15.73 3.96 18.95
C LEU A 207 17.06 4.59 18.54
N SER A 208 18.12 3.77 18.50
CA SER A 208 19.50 4.22 18.38
C SER A 208 20.08 3.99 16.99
N MET A 209 19.45 3.14 16.17
CA MET A 209 19.97 2.67 14.88
C MET A 209 21.41 2.12 15.00
N SER A 210 21.74 1.51 16.15
CA SER A 210 23.13 1.15 16.51
C SER A 210 23.42 -0.35 16.49
N GLY A 211 22.42 -1.20 16.23
CA GLY A 211 22.52 -2.65 16.29
C GLY A 211 22.84 -3.35 14.97
N PHE A 212 23.04 -2.64 13.86
CA PHE A 212 23.17 -3.27 12.53
C PHE A 212 24.39 -4.18 12.43
N VAL A 213 25.54 -3.72 12.89
CA VAL A 213 26.77 -4.53 12.92
C VAL A 213 26.67 -5.66 13.95
N GLN A 214 26.06 -5.40 15.12
CA GLN A 214 25.89 -6.40 16.17
C GLN A 214 25.00 -7.56 15.71
N GLN A 215 23.84 -7.26 15.13
CA GLN A 215 22.92 -8.27 14.60
C GLN A 215 23.57 -9.02 13.44
N ALA A 216 24.25 -8.33 12.52
CA ALA A 216 24.96 -8.97 11.41
C ALA A 216 26.05 -9.96 11.85
N LEU A 217 26.74 -9.69 12.97
CA LEU A 217 27.72 -10.60 13.55
C LEU A 217 27.13 -11.90 14.10
N THR A 218 25.83 -11.96 14.38
CA THR A 218 25.13 -13.22 14.70
C THR A 218 25.05 -14.16 13.49
N MET A 219 25.26 -13.63 12.28
CA MET A 219 25.20 -14.37 11.01
C MET A 219 26.59 -14.65 10.47
N SER A 220 27.41 -13.62 10.24
CA SER A 220 28.84 -13.77 9.89
C SER A 220 29.62 -12.45 9.97
N GLU A 221 30.95 -12.57 10.00
CA GLU A 221 31.87 -11.42 9.85
C GLU A 221 31.72 -10.72 8.49
N ASP A 222 31.42 -11.45 7.41
CA ASP A 222 31.30 -10.84 6.07
C ASP A 222 30.03 -9.99 5.94
N VAL A 223 28.89 -10.47 6.45
CA VAL A 223 27.66 -9.66 6.52
C VAL A 223 27.92 -8.41 7.37
N ALA A 224 28.56 -8.55 8.54
CA ALA A 224 28.91 -7.43 9.41
C ALA A 224 29.87 -6.41 8.76
N ALA A 225 30.76 -6.86 7.86
CA ALA A 225 31.64 -5.99 7.09
C ALA A 225 30.92 -5.26 5.93
N ASN A 226 29.72 -5.70 5.53
CA ASN A 226 29.00 -5.18 4.37
C ASN A 226 27.70 -4.42 4.69
N VAL A 227 27.01 -4.68 5.83
CA VAL A 227 25.74 -4.00 6.18
C VAL A 227 25.83 -2.48 6.33
N MET A 228 27.02 -1.94 6.62
CA MET A 228 27.27 -0.50 6.74
C MET A 228 27.61 0.17 5.40
N LYS A 229 27.86 -0.60 4.32
CA LYS A 229 28.25 -0.05 3.02
C LYS A 229 27.03 0.49 2.28
N GLY A 230 27.24 1.47 1.41
CA GLY A 230 26.27 1.94 0.42
C GLY A 230 26.89 2.05 -0.96
N PHE A 231 26.05 2.08 -2.00
CA PHE A 231 26.49 2.21 -3.38
C PHE A 231 26.89 3.66 -3.68
N ARG A 232 28.07 3.85 -4.29
CA ARG A 232 28.40 5.10 -4.96
C ARG A 232 27.51 5.30 -6.20
N PRO A 233 27.19 6.55 -6.58
CA PRO A 233 26.31 6.87 -7.72
C PRO A 233 26.69 6.19 -9.05
N GLU A 234 27.98 5.96 -9.29
CA GLU A 234 28.50 5.36 -10.53
C GLU A 234 28.22 3.86 -10.61
N SER A 235 27.97 3.19 -9.48
CA SER A 235 27.50 1.80 -9.43
C SER A 235 25.97 1.72 -9.62
N VAL A 236 25.24 2.81 -9.33
CA VAL A 236 23.78 2.91 -9.46
C VAL A 236 23.33 4.04 -10.41
N PRO A 237 23.86 4.11 -11.65
CA PRO A 237 23.68 5.28 -12.52
C PRO A 237 22.22 5.53 -12.95
N VAL A 238 21.37 4.50 -13.01
CA VAL A 238 19.93 4.67 -13.30
C VAL A 238 19.22 5.37 -12.14
N TYR A 239 19.45 4.91 -10.90
CA TYR A 239 18.89 5.55 -9.71
C TYR A 239 19.45 6.97 -9.51
N ALA A 240 20.74 7.18 -9.77
CA ALA A 240 21.37 8.50 -9.74
C ALA A 240 20.77 9.49 -10.76
N ALA A 241 20.50 9.03 -11.99
CA ALA A 241 19.84 9.82 -13.01
C ALA A 241 18.40 10.18 -12.60
N LEU A 242 17.60 9.20 -12.15
CA LEU A 242 16.23 9.44 -11.70
C LEU A 242 16.16 10.39 -10.50
N ALA A 243 17.09 10.26 -9.54
CA ALA A 243 17.18 11.15 -8.37
C ALA A 243 17.52 12.61 -8.73
N ARG A 244 18.34 12.83 -9.77
CA ARG A 244 18.63 14.17 -10.30
C ARG A 244 17.46 14.74 -11.11
N GLU A 245 16.69 13.89 -11.78
CA GLU A 245 15.69 14.32 -12.75
C GLU A 245 14.27 14.43 -12.19
N PHE A 246 13.90 13.71 -11.13
CA PHE A 246 12.53 13.64 -10.64
C PHE A 246 12.44 13.85 -9.11
N GLY A 247 11.54 13.13 -8.43
CA GLY A 247 11.27 13.29 -6.99
C GLY A 247 11.89 12.17 -6.16
N VAL A 248 12.71 12.51 -5.17
CA VAL A 248 13.23 11.58 -4.15
C VAL A 248 12.52 11.81 -2.82
N PHE A 249 12.04 10.76 -2.18
CA PHE A 249 11.46 10.80 -0.84
C PHE A 249 12.50 10.36 0.18
N ASP A 250 13.05 11.31 0.95
CA ASP A 250 14.16 11.04 1.87
C ASP A 250 13.75 10.70 3.32
N ARG A 251 12.44 10.48 3.52
CA ARG A 251 11.84 9.91 4.74
C ARG A 251 10.64 8.98 4.42
N TRP A 252 10.82 8.07 3.48
CA TRP A 252 9.87 6.98 3.26
C TRP A 252 10.27 5.75 4.08
N PHE A 253 9.40 5.24 4.93
CA PHE A 253 9.68 4.11 5.82
C PHE A 253 8.93 2.85 5.40
N SER A 254 9.47 1.67 5.71
CA SER A 254 8.68 0.45 5.66
C SER A 254 7.59 0.49 6.75
N SER A 255 6.43 -0.09 6.46
CA SER A 255 5.24 0.04 7.32
C SER A 255 5.35 -0.71 8.65
N LEU A 256 6.28 -1.68 8.75
CA LEU A 256 6.71 -2.34 9.99
C LEU A 256 8.19 -2.75 9.92
N PRO A 257 8.90 -2.88 11.06
CA PRO A 257 10.27 -3.41 11.10
C PRO A 257 10.23 -4.93 10.98
N GLY A 258 10.21 -5.47 9.76
CA GLY A 258 10.13 -6.90 9.47
C GLY A 258 10.15 -7.18 7.97
N PRO A 259 9.98 -8.45 7.56
CA PRO A 259 10.37 -8.94 6.24
C PRO A 259 9.40 -8.53 5.12
N THR A 260 9.75 -8.94 3.89
CA THR A 260 9.08 -8.63 2.63
C THR A 260 7.56 -8.70 2.67
N GLN A 261 6.98 -9.88 2.89
CA GLN A 261 5.56 -10.09 2.58
C GLN A 261 4.62 -9.27 3.48
N PRO A 262 4.84 -9.16 4.81
CA PRO A 262 4.13 -8.20 5.65
C PRO A 262 4.17 -6.76 5.13
N ASN A 263 5.33 -6.25 4.69
CA ASN A 263 5.43 -4.88 4.15
C ASN A 263 4.78 -4.73 2.78
N ARG A 264 4.93 -5.69 1.87
CA ARG A 264 4.20 -5.74 0.59
C ARG A 264 2.68 -5.73 0.77
N LEU A 265 2.14 -6.30 1.84
CA LEU A 265 0.71 -6.21 2.15
C LEU A 265 0.27 -4.77 2.51
N PHE A 266 1.11 -3.96 3.16
CA PHE A 266 0.74 -2.56 3.42
C PHE A 266 0.63 -1.73 2.12
N VAL A 267 1.43 -2.02 1.09
CA VAL A 267 1.41 -1.30 -0.21
C VAL A 267 0.03 -1.27 -0.85
N TYR A 268 -0.75 -2.36 -0.78
CA TYR A 268 -2.06 -2.45 -1.46
C TYR A 268 -3.27 -2.60 -0.52
N SER A 269 -3.08 -2.84 0.78
CA SER A 269 -4.19 -2.90 1.75
C SER A 269 -4.02 -2.07 3.01
N ALA A 270 -2.92 -1.32 3.18
CA ALA A 270 -2.63 -0.51 4.38
C ALA A 270 -2.65 -1.30 5.72
N THR A 271 -2.52 -2.63 5.65
CA THR A 271 -2.36 -3.56 6.76
C THR A 271 -1.83 -4.90 6.26
N SER A 272 -1.04 -5.58 7.10
CA SER A 272 -0.64 -6.99 6.97
C SER A 272 -1.62 -7.96 7.66
N HIS A 273 -2.76 -7.48 8.17
CA HIS A 273 -3.75 -8.26 8.94
C HIS A 273 -3.13 -9.01 10.13
N GLY A 274 -2.31 -8.29 10.91
CA GLY A 274 -1.59 -8.83 12.07
C GLY A 274 -0.31 -9.60 11.74
N ALA A 275 -0.02 -9.93 10.49
CA ALA A 275 1.22 -10.63 10.14
C ALA A 275 2.47 -9.76 10.40
N THR A 276 3.45 -10.32 11.10
CA THR A 276 4.79 -9.71 11.35
C THR A 276 5.92 -10.50 10.70
N SER A 277 5.58 -11.65 10.14
CA SER A 277 6.41 -12.64 9.43
C SER A 277 5.46 -13.46 8.55
N HIS A 278 5.99 -14.46 7.85
CA HIS A 278 5.21 -15.47 7.14
C HIS A 278 4.08 -16.09 8.01
N ASP A 279 2.83 -16.03 7.54
CA ASP A 279 1.66 -16.66 8.15
C ASP A 279 1.01 -17.64 7.17
N LYS A 280 1.36 -18.92 7.31
CA LYS A 280 0.90 -20.02 6.45
C LYS A 280 -0.62 -20.16 6.40
N LYS A 281 -1.30 -19.88 7.51
CA LYS A 281 -2.77 -19.99 7.55
C LYS A 281 -3.39 -18.89 6.71
N GLN A 282 -2.95 -17.65 6.90
CA GLN A 282 -3.43 -16.52 6.10
C GLN A 282 -3.00 -16.61 4.64
N LEU A 283 -1.82 -17.15 4.34
CA LEU A 283 -1.41 -17.47 2.97
C LEU A 283 -2.36 -18.51 2.35
N ALA A 284 -2.64 -19.62 3.04
CA ALA A 284 -3.52 -20.67 2.56
C ALA A 284 -4.97 -20.18 2.33
N GLU A 285 -5.56 -19.51 3.31
CA GLU A 285 -6.90 -18.93 3.22
C GLU A 285 -6.94 -17.74 2.24
N GLY A 286 -5.80 -17.07 2.03
CA GLY A 286 -5.70 -15.78 1.37
C GLY A 286 -6.02 -14.65 2.35
N TYR A 287 -5.17 -13.63 2.37
CA TYR A 287 -5.30 -12.46 3.23
C TYR A 287 -6.66 -11.76 2.99
N PRO A 288 -7.50 -11.60 4.04
CA PRO A 288 -8.92 -11.27 3.88
C PRO A 288 -9.19 -9.76 3.74
N GLN A 289 -8.21 -8.91 4.02
CA GLN A 289 -8.38 -7.46 4.05
C GLN A 289 -8.71 -6.87 2.66
N ARG A 290 -9.47 -5.77 2.68
CA ARG A 290 -9.86 -5.03 1.47
C ARG A 290 -8.64 -4.34 0.86
N THR A 291 -8.56 -4.35 -0.46
CA THR A 291 -7.43 -3.76 -1.19
C THR A 291 -7.78 -2.45 -1.90
N ILE A 292 -6.75 -1.71 -2.33
CA ILE A 292 -6.89 -0.57 -3.25
C ILE A 292 -7.45 -1.01 -4.61
N PHE A 293 -7.18 -2.25 -5.05
CA PHE A 293 -7.76 -2.81 -6.27
C PHE A 293 -9.29 -2.91 -6.19
N ASP A 294 -9.82 -3.35 -5.04
CA ASP A 294 -11.26 -3.37 -4.80
C ASP A 294 -11.84 -1.94 -4.82
N SER A 295 -11.18 -0.95 -4.21
CA SER A 295 -11.60 0.47 -4.28
C SER A 295 -11.52 1.09 -5.68
N ILE A 296 -10.53 0.72 -6.50
CA ILE A 296 -10.42 1.13 -7.91
C ILE A 296 -11.61 0.59 -8.70
N ARG A 297 -11.99 -0.68 -8.48
CA ARG A 297 -13.09 -1.34 -9.20
C ARG A 297 -14.46 -0.82 -8.77
N ASP A 298 -14.67 -0.58 -7.47
CA ASP A 298 -15.91 0.02 -6.95
C ASP A 298 -16.15 1.44 -7.52
N ALA A 299 -15.08 2.17 -7.84
CA ALA A 299 -15.15 3.47 -8.51
C ALA A 299 -15.29 3.39 -10.05
N GLY A 300 -15.55 2.21 -10.61
CA GLY A 300 -15.69 2.00 -12.07
C GLY A 300 -14.39 2.12 -12.86
N ARG A 301 -13.22 2.21 -12.18
CA ARG A 301 -11.90 2.27 -12.81
C ARG A 301 -11.33 0.86 -12.96
N ASP A 302 -10.17 0.73 -13.58
CA ASP A 302 -9.55 -0.58 -13.84
C ASP A 302 -8.07 -0.62 -13.44
N PHE A 303 -7.58 -1.84 -13.23
CA PHE A 303 -6.20 -2.12 -12.87
C PHE A 303 -5.60 -3.24 -13.72
N ALA A 304 -4.28 -3.40 -13.69
CA ALA A 304 -3.57 -4.52 -14.26
C ALA A 304 -2.33 -4.87 -13.41
N VAL A 305 -1.99 -6.15 -13.36
CA VAL A 305 -0.80 -6.69 -12.70
C VAL A 305 0.05 -7.39 -13.75
N TYR A 306 1.32 -7.00 -13.87
CA TYR A 306 2.26 -7.49 -14.86
C TYR A 306 3.45 -8.13 -14.13
N PHE A 307 3.69 -9.43 -14.36
CA PHE A 307 4.65 -10.20 -13.56
C PHE A 307 5.61 -11.06 -14.39
N GLU A 308 6.83 -11.23 -13.87
CA GLU A 308 7.84 -12.12 -14.45
C GLU A 308 7.80 -13.54 -13.84
N SER A 309 7.96 -13.64 -12.52
CA SER A 309 7.90 -14.91 -11.79
C SER A 309 6.47 -15.23 -11.35
N ALA A 310 5.98 -14.57 -10.31
CA ALA A 310 4.60 -14.67 -9.81
C ALA A 310 4.13 -13.29 -9.30
N PRO A 311 2.82 -13.00 -9.30
CA PRO A 311 2.30 -11.76 -8.73
C PRO A 311 2.01 -11.94 -7.23
N SER A 312 2.79 -11.29 -6.37
CA SER A 312 2.59 -11.26 -4.90
C SER A 312 1.21 -10.71 -4.50
N THR A 313 0.56 -9.92 -5.36
CA THR A 313 -0.86 -9.55 -5.16
C THR A 313 -1.84 -10.74 -5.03
N LEU A 314 -1.48 -11.96 -5.44
CA LEU A 314 -2.28 -13.17 -5.19
C LEU A 314 -2.27 -13.66 -3.74
N PHE A 315 -1.49 -13.05 -2.84
CA PHE A 315 -1.63 -13.27 -1.39
C PHE A 315 -3.01 -12.82 -0.88
N TYR A 316 -3.60 -11.79 -1.48
CA TYR A 316 -4.95 -11.34 -1.14
C TYR A 316 -6.04 -12.30 -1.63
N ARG A 317 -6.97 -12.66 -0.75
CA ARG A 317 -8.12 -13.51 -1.10
C ARG A 317 -9.03 -12.87 -2.16
N SER A 318 -9.15 -11.54 -2.20
CA SER A 318 -9.96 -10.86 -3.22
C SER A 318 -9.36 -10.96 -4.62
N LEU A 319 -8.02 -11.00 -4.74
CA LEU A 319 -7.28 -11.08 -6.02
C LEU A 319 -7.26 -12.49 -6.61
N ARG A 320 -7.53 -13.52 -5.81
CA ARG A 320 -7.75 -14.92 -6.27
C ARG A 320 -9.11 -15.13 -6.96
N LYS A 321 -10.03 -14.16 -6.88
CA LYS A 321 -11.40 -14.30 -7.40
C LYS A 321 -11.48 -14.21 -8.92
N LEU A 322 -12.40 -14.97 -9.51
CA LEU A 322 -12.61 -15.06 -10.94
C LEU A 322 -12.79 -13.70 -11.64
N LYS A 323 -13.50 -12.74 -11.02
CA LYS A 323 -13.68 -11.35 -11.52
C LYS A 323 -12.38 -10.62 -11.87
N TYR A 324 -11.24 -11.03 -11.29
CA TYR A 324 -9.94 -10.40 -11.47
C TYR A 324 -8.94 -11.23 -12.28
N VAL A 325 -9.27 -12.45 -12.73
CA VAL A 325 -8.32 -13.32 -13.46
C VAL A 325 -7.78 -12.69 -14.75
N PHE A 326 -8.57 -11.85 -15.42
CA PHE A 326 -8.17 -11.14 -16.64
C PHE A 326 -7.31 -9.89 -16.38
N LYS A 327 -6.99 -9.58 -15.13
CA LYS A 327 -6.11 -8.46 -14.74
C LYS A 327 -4.63 -8.87 -14.62
N PHE A 328 -4.33 -10.17 -14.72
CA PHE A 328 -2.99 -10.72 -14.64
C PHE A 328 -2.39 -10.96 -16.03
N HIS A 329 -1.23 -10.35 -16.27
CA HIS A 329 -0.50 -10.34 -17.55
C HIS A 329 0.97 -10.71 -17.35
N ARG A 330 1.63 -11.22 -18.39
CA ARG A 330 3.09 -11.39 -18.39
C ARG A 330 3.75 -10.01 -18.44
N PHE A 331 4.91 -9.85 -17.81
CA PHE A 331 5.59 -8.55 -17.68
C PHE A 331 5.73 -7.79 -19.01
N GLY A 332 6.16 -8.45 -20.08
CA GLY A 332 6.32 -7.85 -21.41
C GLY A 332 5.06 -7.17 -21.97
N THR A 333 3.85 -7.62 -21.57
CA THR A 333 2.58 -6.99 -21.97
C THR A 333 2.45 -5.56 -21.45
N PHE A 334 3.18 -5.18 -20.39
CA PHE A 334 3.27 -3.78 -19.94
C PHE A 334 3.88 -2.88 -21.02
N MET A 335 4.94 -3.34 -21.70
CA MET A 335 5.64 -2.57 -22.73
C MET A 335 4.72 -2.33 -23.94
N ASP A 336 3.92 -3.32 -24.30
CA ASP A 336 2.93 -3.20 -25.38
C ASP A 336 1.78 -2.28 -24.98
N HIS A 337 1.22 -2.45 -23.77
CA HIS A 337 0.18 -1.55 -23.27
C HIS A 337 0.66 -0.11 -23.11
N ALA A 338 1.92 0.12 -22.72
CA ALA A 338 2.52 1.45 -22.65
C ALA A 338 2.64 2.07 -24.05
N ARG A 339 3.19 1.33 -25.02
CA ARG A 339 3.34 1.77 -26.43
C ARG A 339 1.99 2.09 -27.08
N GLU A 340 0.96 1.31 -26.78
CA GLU A 340 -0.38 1.43 -27.36
C GLU A 340 -1.31 2.41 -26.62
N GLY A 341 -0.87 3.00 -25.50
CA GLY A 341 -1.71 3.89 -24.69
C GLY A 341 -2.88 3.19 -23.98
N LYS A 342 -2.67 1.94 -23.54
CA LYS A 342 -3.69 1.07 -22.91
C LYS A 342 -3.47 0.83 -21.41
N LEU A 343 -2.54 1.55 -20.78
CA LEU A 343 -2.26 1.42 -19.34
C LEU A 343 -3.49 1.76 -18.51
N LYS A 344 -3.65 1.02 -17.41
CA LYS A 344 -4.80 1.11 -16.50
C LYS A 344 -4.56 2.17 -15.43
N SER A 345 -5.64 2.58 -14.76
CA SER A 345 -5.57 3.58 -13.68
C SER A 345 -4.57 3.17 -12.58
N LEU A 346 -4.49 1.87 -12.28
CA LEU A 346 -3.41 1.29 -11.48
C LEU A 346 -2.74 0.15 -12.27
N SER A 347 -1.44 0.25 -12.49
CA SER A 347 -0.61 -0.80 -13.10
C SER A 347 0.46 -1.24 -12.09
N VAL A 348 0.46 -2.50 -11.69
CA VAL A 348 1.41 -3.05 -10.73
C VAL A 348 2.42 -3.93 -11.46
N LEU A 349 3.70 -3.73 -11.14
CA LEU A 349 4.83 -4.41 -11.74
C LEU A 349 5.50 -5.31 -10.70
N GLU A 350 5.63 -6.59 -11.02
CA GLU A 350 6.19 -7.62 -10.16
C GLU A 350 7.45 -8.18 -10.87
N PRO A 351 8.66 -7.93 -10.33
CA PRO A 351 9.91 -8.36 -10.94
C PRO A 351 10.10 -9.88 -10.91
N ARG A 352 11.29 -10.32 -11.33
CA ARG A 352 11.73 -11.71 -11.31
C ARG A 352 12.48 -11.98 -10.01
N TYR A 353 11.86 -12.78 -9.16
CA TYR A 353 12.35 -13.10 -7.81
C TYR A 353 13.35 -14.27 -7.76
N PHE A 354 13.45 -15.06 -8.83
CA PHE A 354 14.33 -16.24 -8.89
C PHE A 354 15.52 -15.96 -9.83
N ASP A 355 16.74 -16.14 -9.32
CA ASP A 355 17.98 -15.87 -10.06
C ASP A 355 18.45 -17.10 -10.85
N LEU A 356 18.23 -17.08 -12.17
CA LEU A 356 18.49 -18.20 -13.07
C LEU A 356 19.56 -17.90 -14.11
N THR A 357 20.23 -18.94 -14.61
CA THR A 357 21.14 -18.82 -15.76
C THR A 357 20.33 -18.44 -17.01
N GLY A 358 20.71 -17.34 -17.66
CA GLY A 358 19.94 -16.75 -18.77
C GLY A 358 18.63 -16.06 -18.35
N GLY A 359 18.32 -16.03 -17.05
CA GLY A 359 17.09 -15.49 -16.48
C GLY A 359 17.32 -14.87 -15.10
N ALA A 360 18.39 -14.09 -14.95
CA ALA A 360 18.82 -13.53 -13.67
C ALA A 360 17.74 -12.68 -12.99
N ALA A 361 17.69 -12.69 -11.66
CA ALA A 361 16.73 -11.90 -10.89
C ALA A 361 16.98 -10.39 -11.09
N ASN A 362 15.91 -9.60 -10.97
CA ASN A 362 15.90 -8.15 -11.25
C ASN A 362 15.04 -7.37 -10.25
N ASP A 363 14.95 -7.86 -9.02
CA ASP A 363 14.21 -7.30 -7.90
C ASP A 363 15.08 -6.46 -6.95
N ASP A 364 16.41 -6.51 -7.04
CA ASP A 364 17.41 -5.94 -6.11
C ASP A 364 17.57 -6.67 -4.75
N HIS A 365 16.89 -7.80 -4.49
CA HIS A 365 17.05 -8.62 -3.27
C HIS A 365 18.51 -9.05 -3.07
N PRO A 366 19.08 -9.10 -1.85
CA PRO A 366 20.40 -9.71 -1.64
C PRO A 366 20.32 -11.24 -1.81
N SER A 367 21.09 -11.89 -2.68
CA SER A 367 22.34 -11.46 -3.29
C SER A 367 22.25 -11.08 -4.77
N HIS A 368 21.06 -10.87 -5.33
CA HIS A 368 20.87 -10.51 -6.73
C HIS A 368 21.65 -9.23 -7.12
N ASP A 369 22.14 -9.20 -8.37
CA ASP A 369 22.93 -8.07 -8.88
C ASP A 369 22.04 -6.84 -9.10
N VAL A 370 22.30 -5.76 -8.36
CA VAL A 370 21.52 -4.50 -8.51
C VAL A 370 21.68 -3.82 -9.88
N ALA A 371 22.62 -4.29 -10.70
CA ALA A 371 22.65 -3.95 -12.11
C ALA A 371 21.39 -4.44 -12.87
N ASN A 372 20.73 -5.50 -12.42
CA ASN A 372 19.55 -6.05 -13.07
C ASN A 372 18.26 -5.34 -12.65
N GLY A 373 18.10 -4.95 -11.38
CA GLY A 373 16.98 -4.10 -10.97
C GLY A 373 17.01 -2.72 -11.65
N GLN A 374 18.20 -2.12 -11.76
CA GLN A 374 18.38 -0.92 -12.57
C GLN A 374 17.99 -1.11 -14.05
N LYS A 375 18.26 -2.28 -14.66
CA LYS A 375 17.85 -2.56 -16.05
C LYS A 375 16.32 -2.65 -16.18
N VAL A 376 15.61 -3.29 -15.24
CA VAL A 376 14.13 -3.34 -15.31
C VAL A 376 13.52 -1.97 -15.02
N VAL A 377 14.08 -1.20 -14.07
CA VAL A 377 13.68 0.20 -13.82
C VAL A 377 13.88 1.07 -15.07
N LYS A 378 15.02 0.94 -15.77
CA LYS A 378 15.28 1.60 -17.06
C LYS A 378 14.26 1.20 -18.13
N GLN A 379 13.99 -0.10 -18.31
CA GLN A 379 12.99 -0.58 -19.27
C GLN A 379 11.59 -0.03 -18.98
N VAL A 380 11.16 -0.04 -17.72
CA VAL A 380 9.86 0.49 -17.28
C VAL A 380 9.79 2.01 -17.51
N TYR A 381 10.84 2.74 -17.15
CA TYR A 381 10.95 4.17 -17.38
C TYR A 381 10.83 4.51 -18.88
N GLU A 382 11.64 3.89 -19.73
CA GLU A 382 11.71 4.22 -21.15
C GLU A 382 10.42 3.85 -21.89
N ALA A 383 9.77 2.74 -21.51
CA ALA A 383 8.45 2.37 -22.04
C ALA A 383 7.35 3.37 -21.66
N LEU A 384 7.38 3.92 -20.43
CA LEU A 384 6.45 4.98 -20.01
C LEU A 384 6.77 6.32 -20.66
N ARG A 385 8.05 6.67 -20.76
CA ARG A 385 8.53 7.92 -21.35
C ARG A 385 8.23 8.03 -22.85
N ALA A 386 8.19 6.90 -23.55
CA ALA A 386 7.77 6.78 -24.94
C ALA A 386 6.26 6.57 -25.12
N SER A 387 5.49 6.41 -24.05
CA SER A 387 4.04 6.20 -24.11
C SER A 387 3.29 7.48 -24.53
N PRO A 388 2.23 7.39 -25.36
CA PRO A 388 1.31 8.51 -25.55
C PRO A 388 0.60 8.94 -24.24
N GLN A 389 0.64 8.11 -23.18
CA GLN A 389 0.09 8.43 -21.86
C GLN A 389 1.12 9.09 -20.91
N TRP A 390 2.37 9.35 -21.32
CA TRP A 390 3.45 9.88 -20.47
C TRP A 390 3.03 11.12 -19.64
N ASN A 391 2.34 12.07 -20.27
CA ASN A 391 1.87 13.30 -19.60
C ASN A 391 0.73 13.07 -18.60
N GLU A 392 0.22 11.85 -18.48
CA GLU A 392 -0.78 11.41 -17.51
C GLU A 392 -0.23 10.35 -16.54
N SER A 393 1.05 10.02 -16.64
CA SER A 393 1.69 8.94 -15.89
C SER A 393 2.36 9.41 -14.61
N LEU A 394 2.24 8.56 -13.59
CA LEU A 394 3.10 8.54 -12.40
C LEU A 394 3.71 7.14 -12.29
N LEU A 395 5.03 7.04 -12.27
CA LEU A 395 5.76 5.85 -11.85
C LEU A 395 6.27 6.03 -10.42
N ILE A 396 5.97 5.08 -9.55
CA ILE A 396 6.47 4.96 -8.19
C ILE A 396 7.42 3.77 -8.16
N ILE A 397 8.68 4.02 -7.82
CA ILE A 397 9.69 2.99 -7.52
C ILE A 397 9.93 3.09 -6.01
N THR A 398 9.64 2.02 -5.29
CA THR A 398 9.85 1.90 -3.83
C THR A 398 10.45 0.53 -3.55
N TYR A 399 10.97 0.35 -2.34
CA TYR A 399 11.35 -0.96 -1.81
C TYR A 399 10.31 -1.38 -0.77
N ASP A 400 10.25 -2.68 -0.50
CA ASP A 400 9.43 -3.32 0.53
C ASP A 400 9.99 -3.10 1.94
N GLU A 401 11.27 -3.36 2.18
CA GLU A 401 11.95 -3.11 3.44
C GLU A 401 13.48 -2.96 3.24
N HIS A 402 14.27 -2.91 4.32
CA HIS A 402 15.64 -2.41 4.29
C HIS A 402 16.73 -3.47 4.05
N GLY A 403 16.40 -4.77 4.05
CA GLY A 403 17.33 -5.86 3.73
C GLY A 403 18.45 -6.04 4.75
N GLY A 404 18.22 -5.63 6.01
CA GLY A 404 19.24 -5.62 7.06
C GLY A 404 20.36 -4.60 6.85
N PHE A 405 20.33 -3.77 5.79
CA PHE A 405 21.31 -2.71 5.57
C PHE A 405 21.05 -1.49 6.46
N TYR A 406 22.15 -0.84 6.86
CA TYR A 406 22.12 0.34 7.72
C TYR A 406 21.33 1.50 7.13
N ASP A 407 20.59 2.22 7.98
CA ASP A 407 20.11 3.56 7.72
C ASP A 407 20.26 4.43 8.98
N HIS A 408 20.67 5.67 8.82
CA HIS A 408 20.94 6.56 9.94
C HIS A 408 19.68 7.22 10.55
N VAL A 409 18.52 7.13 9.89
CA VAL A 409 17.31 7.85 10.33
C VAL A 409 16.50 7.00 11.31
N PRO A 410 16.28 7.47 12.56
CA PRO A 410 15.45 6.76 13.53
C PRO A 410 14.02 6.53 13.03
N THR A 411 13.49 5.34 13.29
CA THR A 411 12.16 4.94 12.83
C THR A 411 11.04 5.71 13.55
N PRO A 412 9.97 6.12 12.85
CA PRO A 412 8.84 6.80 13.49
C PRO A 412 8.04 5.92 14.46
N VAL A 413 7.84 6.43 15.68
CA VAL A 413 7.01 5.83 16.75
C VAL A 413 5.86 6.75 17.21
N ASN A 414 5.95 8.06 16.94
CA ASN A 414 5.04 9.02 17.54
C ASN A 414 3.70 9.05 16.78
N GLY A 415 2.61 8.68 17.45
CA GLY A 415 1.25 8.81 16.89
C GLY A 415 1.01 7.98 15.62
N VAL A 416 1.75 6.89 15.45
CA VAL A 416 1.57 5.88 14.40
C VAL A 416 0.40 4.97 14.83
N PRO A 417 -0.77 4.99 14.16
CA PRO A 417 -1.94 4.21 14.63
C PRO A 417 -1.79 2.72 14.33
N SER A 418 -2.38 1.83 15.13
CA SER A 418 -2.63 0.46 14.66
C SER A 418 -3.59 0.51 13.46
N PRO A 419 -3.34 -0.19 12.33
CA PRO A 419 -4.14 -0.01 11.12
C PRO A 419 -5.60 -0.46 11.33
N ASP A 420 -5.80 -1.65 11.88
CA ASP A 420 -7.08 -2.32 12.03
C ASP A 420 -7.33 -2.79 13.49
N GLY A 421 -6.41 -2.48 14.41
CA GLY A 421 -6.48 -2.90 15.81
C GLY A 421 -6.03 -4.34 16.06
N ILE A 422 -5.56 -5.06 15.03
CA ILE A 422 -5.03 -6.41 15.18
C ILE A 422 -3.61 -6.32 15.76
N VAL A 423 -3.38 -7.10 16.81
CA VAL A 423 -2.05 -7.28 17.42
C VAL A 423 -1.40 -8.50 16.78
N GLY A 424 -0.11 -8.39 16.45
CA GLY A 424 0.66 -9.49 15.87
C GLY A 424 0.86 -10.67 16.82
N PRO A 425 1.32 -11.82 16.30
CA PRO A 425 1.43 -13.06 17.06
C PRO A 425 2.53 -13.03 18.14
N GLU A 426 2.58 -14.11 18.92
CA GLU A 426 3.75 -14.46 19.73
C GLU A 426 5.02 -14.60 18.86
N PRO A 427 6.22 -14.35 19.43
CA PRO A 427 6.47 -13.92 20.81
C PRO A 427 6.38 -12.40 21.01
N PHE A 428 6.09 -11.63 19.96
CA PHE A 428 6.33 -10.17 19.95
C PHE A 428 5.11 -9.31 20.29
N PHE A 429 3.89 -9.79 20.05
CA PHE A 429 2.64 -9.04 20.30
C PHE A 429 2.67 -7.62 19.73
N PHE A 430 3.16 -7.49 18.50
CA PHE A 430 3.40 -6.19 17.89
C PHE A 430 2.10 -5.45 17.60
N LYS A 431 1.96 -4.22 18.08
CA LYS A 431 0.70 -3.45 17.96
C LYS A 431 0.57 -2.66 16.66
N PHE A 432 1.61 -2.66 15.82
CA PHE A 432 1.72 -1.80 14.63
C PHE A 432 1.64 -0.30 14.97
N ASP A 433 2.19 0.07 16.13
CA ASP A 433 2.29 1.44 16.67
C ASP A 433 3.66 2.10 16.42
N ARG A 434 4.45 1.54 15.49
CA ARG A 434 5.68 2.12 14.94
C ARG A 434 5.93 1.63 13.51
N LEU A 435 6.75 2.37 12.77
CA LEU A 435 7.21 1.99 11.43
C LEU A 435 8.53 1.22 11.49
N GLY A 436 8.94 0.69 10.33
CA GLY A 436 10.24 0.10 10.09
C GLY A 436 11.31 1.11 9.65
N VAL A 437 12.38 0.58 9.07
CA VAL A 437 13.55 1.35 8.61
C VAL A 437 13.21 2.11 7.32
N ARG A 438 13.98 3.15 7.03
CA ARG A 438 13.80 3.97 5.83
C ARG A 438 14.25 3.24 4.56
N VAL A 439 13.42 3.32 3.53
CA VAL A 439 13.62 2.67 2.22
C VAL A 439 13.76 3.71 1.09
N PRO A 440 14.43 3.39 -0.03
CA PRO A 440 14.46 4.25 -1.21
C PRO A 440 13.05 4.38 -1.79
N THR A 441 12.62 5.62 -2.07
CA THR A 441 11.42 5.87 -2.87
C THR A 441 11.66 7.02 -3.85
N ILE A 442 11.44 6.74 -5.13
CA ILE A 442 11.57 7.68 -6.24
C ILE A 442 10.23 7.76 -6.98
N MET A 443 9.76 8.98 -7.22
CA MET A 443 8.57 9.24 -8.03
C MET A 443 8.95 9.94 -9.32
N VAL A 444 8.38 9.46 -10.41
CA VAL A 444 8.68 9.87 -11.78
C VAL A 444 7.39 10.28 -12.47
N SER A 445 7.33 11.54 -12.91
CA SER A 445 6.25 12.10 -13.74
C SER A 445 6.75 13.41 -14.35
N PRO A 446 6.33 13.80 -15.57
CA PRO A 446 6.67 15.10 -16.12
C PRO A 446 6.06 16.27 -15.33
N TRP A 447 5.15 16.01 -14.39
CA TRP A 447 4.59 17.02 -13.49
C TRP A 447 5.44 17.29 -12.24
N ILE A 448 6.54 16.55 -12.03
CA ILE A 448 7.48 16.76 -10.92
C ILE A 448 8.62 17.68 -11.37
N LYS A 449 8.90 18.73 -10.58
CA LYS A 449 10.06 19.60 -10.79
C LYS A 449 11.37 18.79 -10.74
N LYS A 450 12.33 19.16 -11.59
CA LYS A 450 13.66 18.54 -11.65
C LYS A 450 14.35 18.59 -10.28
N GLY A 451 14.86 17.46 -9.81
CA GLY A 451 15.59 17.36 -8.53
C GLY A 451 14.74 17.69 -7.30
N THR A 452 13.46 17.29 -7.28
CA THR A 452 12.57 17.50 -6.13
C THR A 452 12.97 16.57 -5.00
N VAL A 453 13.13 17.10 -3.78
CA VAL A 453 13.30 16.29 -2.57
C VAL A 453 12.09 16.48 -1.66
N VAL A 454 11.49 15.38 -1.23
CA VAL A 454 10.30 15.37 -0.38
C VAL A 454 10.64 14.70 0.95
N SER A 455 10.75 15.50 2.01
CA SER A 455 11.08 14.99 3.34
C SER A 455 9.85 14.64 4.16
N LYS A 456 9.14 15.62 4.73
CA LYS A 456 7.96 15.35 5.58
C LYS A 456 6.64 15.66 4.86
N PRO A 457 5.58 14.85 5.07
CA PRO A 457 4.28 15.12 4.49
C PRO A 457 3.59 16.32 5.15
N LYS A 458 2.60 16.88 4.46
CA LYS A 458 1.75 17.97 4.96
C LYS A 458 0.45 17.43 5.56
N GLY A 459 0.56 16.54 6.54
CA GLY A 459 -0.57 15.85 7.15
C GLY A 459 -0.92 14.49 6.51
N PRO A 460 -2.08 13.89 6.86
CA PRO A 460 -3.24 14.49 7.53
C PRO A 460 -3.09 14.86 9.01
N THR A 461 -2.09 14.36 9.74
CA THR A 461 -1.79 14.78 11.13
C THR A 461 -0.37 15.34 11.24
N PRO A 462 -0.02 16.08 12.34
CA PRO A 462 1.36 16.52 12.58
C PRO A 462 2.37 15.38 12.77
N THR A 463 1.91 14.13 12.95
CA THR A 463 2.75 12.94 13.10
C THR A 463 2.81 12.07 11.86
N SER A 464 2.04 12.37 10.81
CA SER A 464 2.10 11.66 9.53
C SER A 464 3.54 11.61 9.00
N GLU A 465 3.95 10.45 8.51
CA GLU A 465 5.18 10.23 7.77
C GLU A 465 4.82 9.52 6.45
N PHE A 466 5.78 9.40 5.53
CA PHE A 466 5.60 8.59 4.33
C PHE A 466 5.97 7.13 4.62
N GLU A 467 5.08 6.21 4.25
CA GLU A 467 5.27 4.75 4.30
C GLU A 467 4.37 4.07 3.25
N HIS A 468 4.37 2.75 3.10
CA HIS A 468 3.71 2.10 1.95
C HIS A 468 2.22 2.44 1.80
N SER A 469 1.50 2.68 2.89
CA SER A 469 0.08 3.05 2.86
C SER A 469 -0.18 4.48 2.36
N SER A 470 0.87 5.28 2.21
CA SER A 470 0.86 6.57 1.48
C SER A 470 0.48 6.38 0.00
N ILE A 471 0.78 5.20 -0.58
CA ILE A 471 0.39 4.85 -1.96
C ILE A 471 -1.14 4.73 -2.09
N PRO A 472 -1.85 3.85 -1.37
CA PRO A 472 -3.31 3.76 -1.45
C PRO A 472 -4.00 5.05 -0.97
N ALA A 473 -3.46 5.74 0.03
CA ALA A 473 -3.96 7.05 0.47
C ALA A 473 -3.92 8.09 -0.66
N THR A 474 -2.81 8.15 -1.42
CA THR A 474 -2.67 9.11 -2.52
C THR A 474 -3.45 8.68 -3.77
N ILE A 475 -3.52 7.38 -4.08
CA ILE A 475 -4.35 6.85 -5.17
C ILE A 475 -5.83 7.23 -4.97
N LYS A 476 -6.33 7.15 -3.72
CA LYS A 476 -7.69 7.60 -3.37
C LYS A 476 -7.91 9.07 -3.73
N LYS A 477 -6.96 9.94 -3.43
CA LYS A 477 -7.02 11.37 -3.77
C LYS A 477 -6.91 11.67 -5.26
N ILE A 478 -5.90 11.12 -5.94
CA ILE A 478 -5.67 11.33 -7.38
C ILE A 478 -6.92 10.98 -8.21
N PHE A 479 -7.59 9.88 -7.84
CA PHE A 479 -8.75 9.39 -8.58
C PHE A 479 -10.12 9.81 -8.02
N ASN A 480 -10.14 10.61 -6.95
CA ASN A 480 -11.34 10.99 -6.19
C ASN A 480 -12.23 9.77 -5.89
N LEU A 481 -11.65 8.76 -5.23
CA LEU A 481 -12.34 7.50 -4.92
C LEU A 481 -13.30 7.70 -3.75
N ASN A 482 -14.60 7.45 -3.99
CA ASN A 482 -15.66 7.58 -2.99
C ASN A 482 -15.59 6.56 -1.83
N SER A 483 -14.56 5.70 -1.77
CA SER A 483 -14.41 4.71 -0.70
C SER A 483 -13.65 5.27 0.49
N ASP A 484 -14.16 5.01 1.70
CA ASP A 484 -13.43 5.24 2.95
C ASP A 484 -12.01 4.65 2.89
N PHE A 485 -11.09 5.22 3.67
CA PHE A 485 -9.74 4.67 3.86
C PHE A 485 -9.80 3.17 4.19
N LEU A 486 -8.81 2.41 3.72
CA LEU A 486 -8.77 0.96 3.90
C LEU A 486 -8.63 0.60 5.38
N THR A 487 -7.88 1.42 6.12
CA THR A 487 -7.54 1.25 7.53
C THR A 487 -7.34 2.61 8.21
N GLN A 488 -6.98 2.63 9.50
CA GLN A 488 -6.50 3.85 10.16
C GLN A 488 -5.09 4.26 9.70
N ARG A 489 -4.33 3.37 9.05
CA ARG A 489 -2.97 3.66 8.58
C ARG A 489 -2.99 4.51 7.31
N ASP A 490 -3.75 4.17 6.26
CA ASP A 490 -3.86 5.05 5.08
C ASP A 490 -4.67 6.34 5.37
N ALA A 491 -5.53 6.33 6.39
CA ALA A 491 -6.16 7.54 6.93
C ALA A 491 -5.18 8.49 7.66
N TRP A 492 -4.02 7.99 8.08
CA TRP A 492 -2.97 8.74 8.78
C TRP A 492 -1.74 9.02 7.90
N ALA A 493 -1.48 8.18 6.90
CA ALA A 493 -0.29 8.22 6.07
C ALA A 493 -0.13 9.54 5.31
N GLY A 494 1.11 9.96 5.10
CA GLY A 494 1.42 11.08 4.23
C GLY A 494 0.86 10.87 2.82
N THR A 495 0.43 11.95 2.18
CA THR A 495 0.00 11.91 0.77
C THR A 495 0.78 12.92 -0.05
N PHE A 496 0.96 12.63 -1.33
CA PHE A 496 1.94 13.29 -2.19
C PHE A 496 1.34 13.84 -3.49
N GLU A 497 0.02 13.90 -3.64
CA GLU A 497 -0.65 14.47 -4.83
C GLU A 497 -0.25 15.93 -5.11
N ASN A 498 0.17 16.65 -4.07
CA ASN A 498 0.56 18.06 -4.16
C ASN A 498 1.82 18.30 -5.00
N ILE A 499 2.70 17.30 -5.19
CA ILE A 499 3.93 17.52 -5.97
C ILE A 499 3.64 17.68 -7.47
N PHE A 500 2.49 17.17 -7.94
CA PHE A 500 2.04 17.27 -9.33
C PHE A 500 1.35 18.60 -9.66
N THR A 501 1.02 19.41 -8.63
CA THR A 501 0.32 20.70 -8.80
C THR A 501 1.27 21.90 -8.78
N GLU A 502 2.57 21.67 -8.63
CA GLU A 502 3.60 22.72 -8.60
C GLU A 502 3.99 23.27 -9.98
N LEU A 503 3.55 22.61 -11.05
CA LEU A 503 3.78 23.00 -12.45
C LEU A 503 2.44 23.25 -13.14
N THR A 504 2.40 24.25 -14.03
CA THR A 504 1.22 24.58 -14.85
C THR A 504 1.13 23.77 -16.16
N SER A 505 2.19 23.05 -16.51
CA SER A 505 2.29 22.21 -17.71
C SER A 505 3.32 21.10 -17.48
N PRO A 506 3.21 19.95 -18.17
CA PRO A 506 4.18 18.86 -18.04
C PRO A 506 5.54 19.29 -18.62
N ARG A 507 6.61 18.84 -17.98
CA ARG A 507 7.99 19.03 -18.45
C ARG A 507 8.23 18.35 -19.79
N THR A 508 8.91 19.09 -20.67
CA THR A 508 9.40 18.60 -21.97
C THR A 508 10.89 18.23 -21.95
N ASP A 509 11.60 18.49 -20.85
CA ASP A 509 13.04 18.22 -20.67
C ASP A 509 13.34 16.85 -20.02
N CYS A 510 12.32 16.03 -19.76
CA CYS A 510 12.51 14.70 -19.19
C CYS A 510 13.32 13.80 -20.14
N PRO A 511 14.39 13.13 -19.67
CA PRO A 511 15.28 12.35 -20.54
C PRO A 511 14.50 11.25 -21.28
N GLU A 512 14.88 10.97 -22.51
CA GLU A 512 14.25 9.90 -23.31
C GLU A 512 14.85 8.53 -23.02
N VAL A 513 16.12 8.52 -22.62
CA VAL A 513 16.93 7.33 -22.35
C VAL A 513 17.72 7.57 -21.06
N LEU A 514 17.77 6.59 -20.18
CA LEU A 514 18.59 6.61 -18.95
C LEU A 514 19.99 6.01 -19.21
N PRO A 515 20.99 6.24 -18.34
CA PRO A 515 22.32 5.68 -18.50
C PRO A 515 22.32 4.15 -18.63
N ASP A 516 23.31 3.62 -19.35
CA ASP A 516 23.55 2.17 -19.40
C ASP A 516 24.10 1.63 -18.08
N VAL A 517 23.86 0.35 -17.83
CA VAL A 517 24.15 -0.31 -16.55
C VAL A 517 25.09 -1.49 -16.79
N MET A 518 26.29 -1.39 -16.22
CA MET A 518 27.26 -2.48 -16.20
C MET A 518 26.90 -3.49 -15.09
N PRO A 519 27.03 -4.81 -15.32
CA PRO A 519 26.95 -5.81 -14.25
C PRO A 519 27.94 -5.52 -13.13
N LEU A 520 27.50 -5.64 -11.87
CA LEU A 520 28.37 -5.49 -10.69
C LEU A 520 28.81 -6.87 -10.18
N ARG A 521 27.97 -7.90 -10.36
CA ARG A 521 28.32 -9.29 -10.05
C ARG A 521 29.25 -9.85 -11.12
N LYS A 522 30.31 -10.53 -10.68
CA LYS A 522 31.31 -11.18 -11.54
C LYS A 522 31.03 -12.67 -11.80
N THR A 523 30.10 -13.25 -11.05
CA THR A 523 29.67 -14.64 -11.10
C THR A 523 28.32 -14.79 -11.82
N GLU A 524 28.07 -15.99 -12.32
CA GLU A 524 26.76 -16.37 -12.86
C GLU A 524 25.71 -16.51 -11.73
N ALA A 525 24.47 -16.77 -12.12
CA ALA A 525 23.39 -17.04 -11.16
C ALA A 525 23.63 -18.39 -10.46
N LEU A 526 23.45 -18.42 -9.14
CA LEU A 526 23.59 -19.65 -8.35
C LEU A 526 22.25 -20.38 -8.27
N GLU A 527 21.73 -20.81 -9.40
CA GLU A 527 20.36 -21.34 -9.53
C GLU A 527 20.12 -22.70 -8.84
N ASP A 528 21.18 -23.39 -8.43
CA ASP A 528 21.11 -24.65 -7.67
C ASP A 528 21.25 -24.44 -6.14
N ARG A 529 21.18 -23.19 -5.63
CA ARG A 529 21.18 -22.86 -4.18
C ARG A 529 19.82 -23.02 -3.53
N GLU A 530 19.78 -23.03 -2.19
CA GLU A 530 18.56 -22.94 -1.39
C GLU A 530 17.82 -21.61 -1.60
N ILE A 531 16.49 -21.67 -1.62
CA ILE A 531 15.61 -20.51 -1.83
C ILE A 531 15.56 -19.55 -0.62
N THR A 532 15.33 -18.25 -0.89
CA THR A 532 15.14 -17.22 0.15
C THR A 532 13.79 -17.39 0.88
N GLU A 533 13.59 -16.68 2.01
CA GLU A 533 12.31 -16.70 2.74
C GLU A 533 11.14 -16.31 1.81
N PHE A 534 11.24 -15.19 1.10
CA PHE A 534 10.21 -14.74 0.18
C PHE A 534 9.99 -15.68 -1.03
N GLN A 535 11.05 -16.29 -1.56
CA GLN A 535 10.92 -17.33 -2.59
C GLN A 535 10.18 -18.57 -2.05
N SER A 536 10.41 -18.97 -0.79
CA SER A 536 9.67 -20.05 -0.12
C SER A 536 8.18 -19.69 0.02
N GLU A 537 7.86 -18.44 0.39
CA GLU A 537 6.48 -17.95 0.42
C GLU A 537 5.81 -17.98 -0.97
N MET A 538 6.55 -17.68 -2.06
CA MET A 538 6.03 -17.83 -3.43
C MET A 538 5.73 -19.30 -3.78
N VAL A 539 6.58 -20.25 -3.36
CA VAL A 539 6.36 -21.69 -3.56
C VAL A 539 5.12 -22.15 -2.80
N GLU A 540 4.96 -21.74 -1.53
CA GLU A 540 3.78 -22.06 -0.74
C GLU A 540 2.50 -21.49 -1.37
N LEU A 541 2.51 -20.22 -1.81
CA LEU A 541 1.37 -19.62 -2.52
C LEU A 541 1.04 -20.43 -3.78
N ALA A 542 2.04 -20.78 -4.58
CA ALA A 542 1.88 -21.58 -5.78
C ALA A 542 1.27 -22.95 -5.47
N ALA A 543 1.69 -23.61 -4.38
CA ALA A 543 1.16 -24.89 -3.95
C ALA A 543 -0.30 -24.83 -3.50
N VAL A 544 -0.66 -23.81 -2.71
CA VAL A 544 -2.05 -23.53 -2.34
C VAL A 544 -2.91 -23.32 -3.59
N LEU A 545 -2.46 -22.47 -4.51
CA LEU A 545 -3.23 -22.13 -5.72
C LEU A 545 -3.32 -23.29 -6.72
N ASN A 546 -2.37 -24.22 -6.76
CA ASN A 546 -2.43 -25.41 -7.61
C ASN A 546 -3.16 -26.61 -6.95
N GLY A 547 -3.45 -26.53 -5.65
CA GLY A 547 -4.12 -27.61 -4.89
C GLY A 547 -3.18 -28.70 -4.36
N ASP A 548 -1.88 -28.40 -4.26
CA ASP A 548 -0.82 -29.32 -3.83
C ASP A 548 -0.60 -29.28 -2.30
N HIS A 549 -1.67 -29.42 -1.51
CA HIS A 549 -1.61 -29.23 -0.05
C HIS A 549 -0.59 -30.12 0.69
N HIS A 550 -0.10 -31.20 0.08
CA HIS A 550 0.97 -32.02 0.66
C HIS A 550 2.29 -31.25 0.80
N LEU A 551 2.54 -30.23 -0.04
CA LEU A 551 3.68 -29.31 0.10
C LEU A 551 3.49 -28.31 1.24
N THR A 552 2.25 -28.03 1.65
CA THR A 552 1.91 -27.05 2.70
C THR A 552 1.58 -27.70 4.06
N GLU A 553 1.20 -28.98 4.07
CA GLU A 553 0.88 -29.76 5.27
C GLU A 553 2.09 -30.59 5.77
N ALA A 554 3.05 -30.90 4.89
CA ALA A 554 4.36 -31.36 5.34
C ALA A 554 5.11 -30.23 6.04
N SER A 555 5.93 -30.57 7.06
CA SER A 555 6.95 -29.67 7.61
C SER A 555 7.76 -29.01 6.49
N ASP A 556 8.26 -27.78 6.66
CA ASP A 556 8.92 -26.95 5.63
C ASP A 556 10.05 -27.61 4.82
N GLU A 557 10.59 -28.72 5.33
CA GLU A 557 11.60 -29.58 4.71
C GLU A 557 11.44 -29.80 3.19
N PRO A 558 10.32 -30.24 2.59
CA PRO A 558 10.25 -30.45 1.14
C PRO A 558 10.35 -29.16 0.32
N ILE A 559 9.86 -28.03 0.83
CA ILE A 559 9.94 -26.73 0.13
C ILE A 559 11.36 -26.16 0.26
N LYS A 560 11.95 -26.20 1.46
CA LYS A 560 13.33 -25.72 1.71
C LYS A 560 14.41 -26.52 0.98
N ARG A 561 14.10 -27.74 0.55
CA ARG A 561 14.99 -28.58 -0.28
C ARG A 561 14.93 -28.26 -1.78
N LEU A 562 14.00 -27.41 -2.24
CA LEU A 562 13.97 -26.99 -3.63
C LEU A 562 15.13 -26.03 -3.90
N THR A 563 15.82 -26.26 -5.01
CA THR A 563 16.72 -25.27 -5.59
C THR A 563 15.94 -24.07 -6.15
N VAL A 564 16.60 -22.91 -6.29
CA VAL A 564 16.04 -21.71 -6.97
C VAL A 564 15.48 -22.08 -8.36
N ARG A 565 16.17 -22.95 -9.11
CA ARG A 565 15.75 -23.48 -10.42
C ARG A 565 14.44 -24.28 -10.34
N GLU A 566 14.34 -25.22 -9.41
CA GLU A 566 13.15 -26.05 -9.25
C GLU A 566 11.95 -25.26 -8.73
N ALA A 567 12.19 -24.34 -7.78
CA ALA A 567 11.19 -23.45 -7.22
C ALA A 567 10.59 -22.52 -8.30
N ASP A 568 11.41 -21.89 -9.14
CA ASP A 568 10.92 -21.06 -10.26
C ASP A 568 10.07 -21.86 -11.25
N ALA A 569 10.55 -23.05 -11.65
CA ALA A 569 9.85 -23.92 -12.58
C ALA A 569 8.49 -24.36 -12.02
N TYR A 570 8.45 -24.71 -10.73
CA TYR A 570 7.23 -25.06 -10.01
C TYR A 570 6.26 -23.88 -9.95
N VAL A 571 6.71 -22.72 -9.47
CA VAL A 571 5.89 -21.51 -9.31
C VAL A 571 5.29 -21.05 -10.63
N LYS A 572 6.10 -20.94 -11.70
CA LYS A 572 5.61 -20.55 -13.04
C LYS A 572 4.55 -21.52 -13.56
N HIS A 573 4.75 -22.82 -13.40
CA HIS A 573 3.80 -23.85 -13.84
C HIS A 573 2.48 -23.80 -13.04
N ALA A 574 2.57 -23.75 -11.72
CA ALA A 574 1.42 -23.68 -10.81
C ALA A 574 0.56 -22.42 -11.04
N ILE A 575 1.19 -21.24 -11.06
CA ILE A 575 0.50 -19.95 -11.29
C ILE A 575 -0.12 -19.92 -12.71
N SER A 576 0.59 -20.41 -13.73
CA SER A 576 0.02 -20.51 -15.08
C SER A 576 -1.17 -21.49 -15.16
N ARG A 577 -1.15 -22.59 -14.39
CA ARG A 577 -2.28 -23.53 -14.31
C ARG A 577 -3.49 -22.91 -13.63
N PHE A 578 -3.29 -22.26 -12.49
CA PHE A 578 -4.35 -21.54 -11.76
C PHE A 578 -5.00 -20.48 -12.65
N ILE A 579 -4.22 -19.56 -13.23
CA ILE A 579 -4.74 -18.49 -14.11
C ILE A 579 -5.48 -19.07 -15.32
N ARG A 580 -4.99 -20.15 -15.94
CA ARG A 580 -5.66 -20.80 -17.08
C ARG A 580 -6.99 -21.41 -16.66
N ALA A 581 -7.02 -22.20 -15.59
CA ALA A 581 -8.25 -22.83 -15.10
C ALA A 581 -9.30 -21.78 -14.69
N SER A 582 -8.87 -20.70 -14.04
CA SER A 582 -9.74 -19.56 -13.72
C SER A 582 -10.30 -18.84 -14.96
N LYS A 583 -9.51 -18.68 -16.03
CA LYS A 583 -10.00 -18.12 -17.31
C LYS A 583 -11.01 -19.04 -18.00
N GLU A 584 -10.83 -20.36 -17.95
CA GLU A 584 -11.81 -21.31 -18.49
C GLU A 584 -13.08 -21.38 -17.63
N ALA A 585 -12.98 -21.32 -16.30
CA ALA A 585 -14.15 -21.29 -15.40
C ALA A 585 -15.07 -20.09 -15.69
N VAL A 586 -14.52 -18.90 -15.93
CA VAL A 586 -15.32 -17.72 -16.33
C VAL A 586 -16.00 -17.95 -17.69
N LYS A 587 -15.30 -18.53 -18.68
CA LYS A 587 -15.91 -18.85 -19.98
C LYS A 587 -17.03 -19.89 -19.87
N MET A 588 -16.97 -20.78 -18.89
CA MET A 588 -18.00 -21.77 -18.57
C MET A 588 -19.17 -21.18 -17.75
N GLY A 589 -19.14 -19.89 -17.43
CA GLY A 589 -20.22 -19.21 -16.68
C GLY A 589 -20.19 -19.44 -15.17
N ALA A 590 -19.03 -19.77 -14.59
CA ALA A 590 -18.87 -19.79 -13.13
C ALA A 590 -19.06 -18.38 -12.53
N ASP A 591 -19.55 -18.32 -11.30
CA ASP A 591 -19.77 -17.07 -10.56
C ASP A 591 -18.44 -16.32 -10.38
N GLU A 592 -18.37 -15.06 -10.82
CA GLU A 592 -17.13 -14.28 -10.80
C GLU A 592 -16.61 -13.98 -9.37
N SER A 593 -17.41 -14.19 -8.34
CA SER A 593 -17.02 -14.02 -6.93
C SER A 593 -16.29 -15.21 -6.33
N GLU A 594 -16.29 -16.36 -7.00
CA GLU A 594 -15.65 -17.61 -6.60
C GLU A 594 -14.14 -17.64 -6.84
N ILE A 595 -13.47 -18.63 -6.25
CA ILE A 595 -12.05 -18.97 -6.45
C ILE A 595 -12.00 -20.42 -6.97
N VAL A 596 -11.16 -20.72 -7.96
CA VAL A 596 -11.07 -22.08 -8.52
C VAL A 596 -10.44 -23.06 -7.54
N ASP A 597 -11.16 -24.13 -7.22
CA ASP A 597 -10.62 -25.33 -6.59
C ASP A 597 -9.92 -26.20 -7.65
N MET A 598 -8.59 -26.13 -7.68
CA MET A 598 -7.77 -26.90 -8.63
C MET A 598 -7.79 -28.41 -8.38
N ARG A 599 -8.13 -28.90 -7.17
CA ARG A 599 -8.28 -30.35 -6.92
C ARG A 599 -9.48 -30.90 -7.71
N ARG A 600 -10.60 -30.18 -7.68
CA ARG A 600 -11.84 -30.57 -8.41
C ARG A 600 -11.72 -30.38 -9.92
N ALA A 601 -10.96 -29.38 -10.38
CA ALA A 601 -10.72 -29.17 -11.81
C ALA A 601 -9.96 -30.34 -12.47
N VAL A 602 -8.99 -30.94 -11.76
CA VAL A 602 -8.19 -32.07 -12.28
C VAL A 602 -9.00 -33.36 -12.40
N THR A 603 -9.90 -33.65 -11.45
CA THR A 603 -10.76 -34.84 -11.52
C THR A 603 -11.80 -34.75 -12.64
N ALA A 604 -12.36 -33.56 -12.90
CA ALA A 604 -13.27 -33.34 -14.03
C ALA A 604 -12.60 -33.62 -15.39
N SER A 605 -11.33 -33.19 -15.58
CA SER A 605 -10.62 -33.38 -16.86
C SER A 605 -10.23 -34.83 -17.19
N LYS A 606 -10.40 -35.77 -16.25
CA LYS A 606 -10.14 -37.21 -16.46
C LYS A 606 -11.39 -38.01 -16.82
N HIS A 607 -12.56 -37.37 -16.89
CA HIS A 607 -13.86 -38.02 -17.13
C HIS A 607 -14.69 -37.32 -18.25
N GLY A 608 -14.04 -36.50 -19.07
CA GLY A 608 -14.62 -35.82 -20.24
C GLY A 608 -13.94 -36.24 -21.54
#